data_AF-A0AAD9GQ44-F1
#
_entry.id   AF-A0AAD9GQ44-F1
#
_cell.length_a   1.000
_cell.length_b   1.000
_cell.length_c   1.000
_cell.angle_alpha   90.00
_cell.angle_beta   90.00
_cell.angle_gamma   90.00
#
_symmetry.space_group_name_H-M   'P 1'
#
loop_
_entity.id
_entity.type
_entity.pdbx_description
1 polymer ?
#
loop_
_entity_poly.entity_id
_entity_poly.type
_entity_poly.pdbx_seq_one_letter_code
_entity_poly.pdbx_strand_id
1 'polypeptide(L)'
;MATLNPLDKGECYGLTMDQMKEEMPEAYAAYEKDPWRTRFPGGESYQDLMMRLEPILIDIEQHTGPVLVVSHISTLQVLYSYFLGAPIESSPDLEIPFHSVLELVPSQDGWTKTVFNMRAATT
;
A
#
# COMPACT_ATOMS: atom_id res chain seq x y z
N MET A 1 11.47 12.41 8.36
CA MET A 1 10.48 12.08 7.32
C MET A 1 9.57 11.01 7.88
N ALA A 2 8.25 11.09 7.63
CA ALA A 2 7.30 10.11 8.15
C ALA A 2 7.15 8.95 7.14
N THR A 3 8.00 7.93 7.29
CA THR A 3 8.21 6.84 6.33
C THR A 3 6.98 5.96 6.09
N LEU A 4 6.02 5.95 7.01
CA LEU A 4 4.76 5.20 6.91
C LEU A 4 3.56 6.07 6.49
N ASN A 5 3.80 7.30 6.02
CA ASN A 5 2.78 8.13 5.41
C ASN A 5 2.22 7.50 4.12
N PRO A 6 0.97 7.83 3.73
CA PRO A 6 0.40 7.37 2.47
C PRO A 6 1.22 7.86 1.28
N LEU A 7 0.91 7.32 0.11
CA LEU A 7 1.39 7.81 -1.17
C LEU A 7 1.04 9.29 -1.31
N ASP A 8 2.04 10.12 -1.59
CA ASP A 8 1.81 11.53 -1.88
C ASP A 8 1.16 11.69 -3.27
N LYS A 9 -0.10 12.14 -3.28
CA LYS A 9 -0.85 12.38 -4.52
C LYS A 9 -0.63 13.79 -5.09
N GLY A 10 0.16 14.64 -4.44
CA GLY A 10 0.46 16.00 -4.91
C GLY A 10 -0.80 16.80 -5.24
N GLU A 11 -0.86 17.32 -6.46
CA GLU A 11 -2.00 18.11 -6.96
C GLU A 11 -3.31 17.28 -7.04
N CYS A 12 -3.22 15.96 -7.11
CA CYS A 12 -4.40 15.07 -7.11
C CYS A 12 -4.90 14.74 -5.69
N TYR A 13 -4.36 15.38 -4.65
CA TYR A 13 -4.80 15.14 -3.28
C TYR A 13 -6.27 15.52 -3.08
N GLY A 14 -7.03 14.60 -2.47
CA GLY A 14 -8.47 14.80 -2.19
C GLY A 14 -9.40 14.47 -3.35
N LEU A 15 -8.88 14.23 -4.56
CA LEU A 15 -9.69 13.83 -5.71
C LEU A 15 -10.03 12.33 -5.65
N THR A 16 -11.27 11.99 -6.00
CA THR A 16 -11.63 10.63 -6.39
C THR A 16 -11.07 10.32 -7.78
N MET A 17 -11.06 9.03 -8.17
CA MET A 17 -10.64 8.65 -9.53
C MET A 17 -11.53 9.26 -10.61
N ASP A 18 -12.84 9.37 -10.35
CA ASP A 18 -13.78 10.01 -11.28
C ASP A 18 -13.50 11.52 -11.40
N GLN A 19 -13.23 12.21 -10.29
CA GLN A 19 -12.84 13.62 -10.32
C GLN A 19 -11.50 13.83 -11.01
N MET A 20 -10.51 12.97 -10.76
CA MET A 20 -9.21 13.05 -11.43
C MET A 20 -9.36 12.85 -12.94
N LYS A 21 -10.27 11.97 -13.39
CA LYS A 21 -10.57 11.77 -14.81
C LYS A 21 -11.16 13.01 -15.48
N GLU A 22 -12.00 13.76 -14.76
CA GLU A 22 -12.63 14.98 -15.25
C GLU A 22 -11.70 16.20 -15.19
N GLU A 23 -11.01 16.40 -14.06
CA GLU A 23 -10.20 17.59 -13.78
C GLU A 23 -8.77 17.49 -14.33
N MET A 24 -8.21 16.27 -14.40
CA MET A 24 -6.82 16.02 -14.79
C MET A 24 -6.71 14.79 -15.73
N PRO A 25 -7.37 14.81 -16.90
CA PRO A 25 -7.52 13.63 -17.77
C PRO A 25 -6.19 13.04 -18.25
N GLU A 26 -5.16 13.86 -18.45
CA GLU A 26 -3.82 13.39 -18.85
C GLU A 26 -3.14 12.61 -17.73
N ALA A 27 -3.22 13.12 -16.49
CA ALA A 27 -2.68 12.43 -15.32
C ALA A 27 -3.44 11.13 -15.05
N TYR A 28 -4.77 11.14 -15.21
CA TYR A 28 -5.60 9.95 -15.07
C TYR A 28 -5.24 8.89 -16.11
N ALA A 29 -5.14 9.26 -17.39
CA ALA A 29 -4.78 8.33 -18.46
C ALA A 29 -3.37 7.74 -18.30
N ALA A 30 -2.41 8.54 -17.81
CA ALA A 30 -1.09 8.04 -17.47
C ALA A 30 -1.16 7.03 -16.31
N TYR A 31 -1.88 7.35 -15.24
CA TYR A 31 -2.03 6.48 -14.08
C TYR A 31 -2.76 5.18 -14.43
N GLU A 32 -3.84 5.23 -15.21
CA GLU A 32 -4.57 4.06 -15.68
C GLU A 32 -3.69 3.12 -16.51
N LYS A 33 -2.75 3.68 -17.29
CA LYS A 33 -1.83 2.89 -18.11
C LYS A 33 -0.75 2.17 -17.30
N ASP A 34 -0.21 2.82 -16.27
CA ASP A 34 0.83 2.25 -15.41
C ASP A 34 0.75 2.85 -14.00
N PRO A 35 -0.08 2.28 -13.11
CA PRO A 35 -0.25 2.77 -11.74
C PRO A 35 1.03 2.69 -10.90
N TRP A 36 1.94 1.79 -11.25
CA TRP A 36 3.17 1.55 -10.50
C TRP A 36 4.21 2.65 -10.73
N ARG A 37 4.44 3.01 -12.00
CA ARG A 37 5.49 3.96 -12.40
C ARG A 37 5.00 5.38 -12.56
N THR A 38 3.69 5.59 -12.73
CA THR A 38 3.18 6.94 -12.92
C THR A 38 3.29 7.74 -11.64
N ARG A 39 4.03 8.85 -11.71
CA ARG A 39 4.14 9.80 -10.62
C ARG A 39 2.97 10.79 -10.69
N PHE A 40 2.28 10.98 -9.57
CA PHE A 40 1.26 12.03 -9.47
C PHE A 40 1.93 13.42 -9.63
N PRO A 41 1.29 14.39 -10.31
CA PRO A 41 1.82 15.75 -10.42
C PRO A 41 2.13 16.35 -9.05
N GLY A 42 3.38 16.72 -8.82
CA GLY A 42 3.85 17.24 -7.52
C GLY A 42 3.94 16.20 -6.39
N GLY A 43 3.76 14.91 -6.67
CA GLY A 43 3.74 13.83 -5.67
C GLY A 43 4.71 12.67 -5.97
N GLU A 44 4.32 11.48 -5.50
CA GLU A 44 5.04 10.21 -5.60
C GLU A 44 4.40 9.27 -6.63
N SER A 45 5.15 8.27 -7.10
CA SER A 45 4.64 7.03 -7.69
C SER A 45 4.65 5.90 -6.66
N TYR A 46 4.00 4.77 -6.93
CA TYR A 46 4.16 3.58 -6.06
C TYR A 46 5.60 3.09 -6.01
N GLN A 47 6.36 3.24 -7.11
CA GLN A 47 7.79 2.97 -7.12
C GLN A 47 8.56 3.86 -6.12
N ASP A 48 8.23 5.16 -6.06
CA ASP A 48 8.83 6.09 -5.09
C ASP A 48 8.46 5.71 -3.65
N LEU A 49 7.20 5.34 -3.42
CA LEU A 49 6.72 4.86 -2.13
C LEU A 49 7.48 3.59 -1.69
N MET A 50 7.69 2.64 -2.59
CA MET A 50 8.46 1.42 -2.31
C MET A 50 9.91 1.73 -1.94
N MET A 51 10.58 2.60 -2.69
CA MET A 51 11.96 3.01 -2.35
C MET A 51 12.03 3.67 -0.96
N ARG A 52 11.02 4.45 -0.58
CA ARG A 52 10.93 5.03 0.76
C ARG A 52 10.66 3.98 1.86
N LEU A 53 9.97 2.87 1.54
CA LEU A 53 9.62 1.82 2.48
C LEU A 53 10.73 0.76 2.65
N GLU A 54 11.73 0.73 1.78
CA GLU A 54 12.84 -0.24 1.86
C GLU A 54 13.51 -0.30 3.25
N PRO A 55 13.85 0.81 3.93
CA PRO A 55 14.41 0.74 5.28
C PRO A 55 13.45 0.12 6.30
N ILE A 56 12.14 0.35 6.16
CA ILE A 56 11.12 -0.21 7.06
C ILE A 56 10.97 -1.72 6.85
N LEU A 57 11.06 -2.19 5.61
CA LEU A 57 11.06 -3.62 5.30
C LEU A 57 12.25 -4.32 5.97
N ILE A 58 13.44 -3.72 5.86
CA ILE A 58 14.66 -4.23 6.50
C ILE A 58 14.48 -4.27 8.03
N ASP A 59 13.96 -3.19 8.62
CA ASP A 59 13.72 -3.13 10.06
C ASP A 59 12.74 -4.24 10.50
N ILE A 60 11.64 -4.48 9.76
CA ILE A 60 10.67 -5.53 10.09
C ILE A 60 11.29 -6.92 10.00
N GLU A 61 12.04 -7.23 8.93
CA GLU A 61 12.72 -8.51 8.73
C GLU A 61 13.78 -8.81 9.80
N GLN A 62 14.40 -7.76 10.36
CA GLN A 62 15.39 -7.90 11.43
C GLN A 62 14.76 -8.06 12.82
N HIS A 63 13.47 -7.76 12.99
CA HIS A 63 12.79 -7.94 14.27
C HIS A 63 12.51 -9.43 14.52
N THR A 64 12.85 -9.89 15.71
CA THR A 64 12.69 -11.31 16.12
C THR A 64 11.32 -11.61 16.75
N GLY A 65 10.52 -10.59 17.03
CA GLY A 65 9.20 -10.71 17.64
C GLY A 65 8.08 -10.19 16.74
N PRO A 66 6.80 -10.35 17.15
CA PRO A 66 5.67 -9.85 16.39
C PRO A 66 5.74 -8.33 16.18
N VAL A 67 5.49 -7.88 14.95
CA VAL A 67 5.45 -6.46 14.58
C VAL A 67 4.03 -6.09 14.15
N LEU A 68 3.49 -4.99 14.69
CA LEU A 68 2.22 -4.41 14.27
C LEU A 68 2.48 -3.12 13.47
N VAL A 69 2.06 -3.11 12.20
CA VAL A 69 2.11 -1.93 11.35
C VAL A 69 0.72 -1.34 11.20
N VAL A 70 0.56 -0.06 11.57
CA VAL A 70 -0.66 0.72 11.36
C VAL A 70 -0.33 1.88 10.42
N SER A 71 -0.95 1.88 9.25
CA SER A 71 -0.66 2.84 8.18
C SER A 71 -1.87 2.98 7.23
N HIS A 72 -1.62 3.49 6.03
CA HIS A 72 -2.62 3.81 5.01
C HIS A 72 -2.61 2.78 3.88
N ILE A 73 -3.68 2.76 3.08
CA ILE A 73 -3.91 1.73 2.07
C ILE A 73 -2.73 1.53 1.11
N SER A 74 -2.17 2.60 0.54
CA SER A 74 -1.08 2.51 -0.43
C SER A 74 0.21 1.95 0.19
N THR A 75 0.49 2.35 1.43
CA THR A 75 1.65 1.87 2.18
C THR A 75 1.50 0.41 2.56
N LEU A 76 0.31 0.05 3.05
CA LEU A 76 -0.01 -1.34 3.38
C LEU A 76 0.02 -2.22 2.13
N GLN A 77 -0.44 -1.75 0.97
CA GLN A 77 -0.39 -2.48 -0.30
C GLN A 77 1.03 -2.87 -0.69
N VAL A 78 1.98 -1.94 -0.60
CA VAL A 78 3.39 -2.22 -0.90
C VAL A 78 3.97 -3.24 0.08
N LEU A 79 3.82 -3.00 1.40
CA LEU A 79 4.32 -3.92 2.43
C LEU A 79 3.70 -5.31 2.28
N TYR A 80 2.40 -5.35 2.01
CA TYR A 80 1.64 -6.59 1.88
C TYR A 80 2.06 -7.39 0.63
N SER A 81 2.29 -6.72 -0.50
CA SER A 81 2.81 -7.36 -1.71
C SER A 81 4.15 -8.01 -1.46
N TYR A 82 5.06 -7.30 -0.76
CA TYR A 82 6.39 -7.80 -0.45
C TYR A 82 6.32 -9.08 0.38
N PHE A 83 5.58 -9.08 1.49
CA PHE A 83 5.49 -10.25 2.35
C PHE A 83 4.75 -11.41 1.69
N LEU A 84 3.73 -11.17 0.86
CA LEU A 84 3.08 -12.26 0.13
C LEU A 84 3.93 -12.86 -1.01
N GLY A 85 5.09 -12.28 -1.32
CA GLY A 85 5.87 -12.66 -2.49
C GLY A 85 5.14 -12.38 -3.83
N ALA A 86 4.15 -11.49 -3.81
CA ALA A 86 3.45 -11.06 -5.01
C ALA A 86 4.33 -10.06 -5.79
N PRO A 87 4.22 -9.99 -7.13
CA PRO A 87 4.93 -9.00 -7.92
C PRO A 87 4.67 -7.59 -7.39
N ILE A 88 5.72 -6.89 -6.98
CA ILE A 88 5.61 -5.59 -6.28
C ILE A 88 4.92 -4.54 -7.16
N GLU A 89 5.07 -4.67 -8.48
CA GLU A 89 4.43 -3.83 -9.49
C GLU A 89 2.90 -3.96 -9.50
N SER A 90 2.37 -5.07 -8.98
CA SER A 90 0.91 -5.29 -8.82
C SER A 90 0.37 -4.78 -7.48
N SER A 91 1.22 -4.23 -6.61
CA SER A 91 0.78 -3.69 -5.32
C SER A 91 -0.37 -2.67 -5.39
N PRO A 92 -0.48 -1.78 -6.42
CA PRO A 92 -1.61 -0.85 -6.50
C PRO A 92 -2.97 -1.54 -6.61
N ASP A 93 -3.01 -2.77 -7.13
CA ASP A 93 -4.22 -3.56 -7.36
C ASP A 93 -4.60 -4.43 -6.16
N LEU A 94 -3.74 -4.52 -5.13
CA LEU A 94 -3.99 -5.37 -3.98
C LEU A 94 -5.14 -4.83 -3.14
N GLU A 95 -6.19 -5.62 -2.99
CA GLU A 95 -7.29 -5.29 -2.11
C GLU A 95 -6.91 -5.54 -0.64
N ILE A 96 -6.93 -4.47 0.16
CA ILE A 96 -6.79 -4.55 1.61
C ILE A 96 -8.13 -4.23 2.26
N PRO A 97 -8.74 -5.18 2.99
CA PRO A 97 -10.04 -4.97 3.60
C PRO A 97 -9.95 -3.91 4.69
N PHE A 98 -10.89 -2.96 4.67
CA PHE A 98 -11.05 -1.98 5.74
C PHE A 98 -11.48 -2.64 7.06
N HIS A 99 -11.21 -1.96 8.17
CA HIS A 99 -11.61 -2.37 9.52
C HIS A 99 -11.19 -3.81 9.87
N SER A 100 -10.02 -4.22 9.40
CA SER A 100 -9.51 -5.57 9.58
C SER A 100 -8.03 -5.54 9.95
N VAL A 101 -7.58 -6.52 10.74
CA VAL A 101 -6.17 -6.81 10.96
C VAL A 101 -5.79 -7.98 10.07
N LEU A 102 -4.79 -7.80 9.23
CA LEU A 102 -4.21 -8.87 8.42
C LEU A 102 -2.97 -9.37 9.16
N GLU A 103 -3.02 -10.62 9.60
CA GLU A 103 -1.88 -11.30 10.21
C GLU A 103 -1.17 -12.14 9.16
N LEU A 104 0.15 -11.99 9.11
CA LEU A 104 1.05 -12.77 8.28
C LEU A 104 1.99 -13.55 9.19
N VAL A 105 1.99 -14.87 9.09
CA VAL A 105 2.86 -15.76 9.87
C VAL A 105 3.76 -16.53 8.90
N PRO A 106 5.09 -16.50 9.05
CA PRO A 106 6.00 -17.29 8.21
C PRO A 106 5.66 -18.78 8.29
N SER A 107 5.66 -19.45 7.14
CA SER A 107 5.42 -20.89 7.01
C SER A 107 6.44 -21.52 6.07
N GLN A 108 6.41 -22.84 5.89
CA GLN A 108 7.35 -23.54 5.01
C GLN A 108 7.20 -23.13 3.54
N ASP A 109 6.00 -22.69 3.14
CA ASP A 109 5.65 -22.32 1.77
C ASP A 109 5.53 -20.79 1.57
N GLY A 110 6.09 -20.00 2.48
CA GLY A 110 6.03 -18.54 2.46
C GLY A 110 5.30 -17.98 3.68
N TRP A 111 4.07 -17.52 3.50
CA TRP A 111 3.30 -16.85 4.55
C TRP A 111 1.87 -17.37 4.66
N THR A 112 1.46 -17.69 5.88
CA THR A 112 0.06 -17.93 6.22
C THR A 112 -0.62 -16.60 6.50
N LYS A 113 -1.75 -16.36 5.84
CA LYS A 113 -2.57 -15.15 6.00
C LYS A 113 -3.81 -15.45 6.83
N THR A 114 -4.04 -14.68 7.88
CA THR A 114 -5.30 -14.64 8.62
C THR A 114 -5.89 -13.22 8.59
N VAL A 115 -7.22 -13.11 8.43
CA VAL A 115 -7.91 -11.81 8.46
C VAL A 115 -8.86 -11.76 9.65
N PHE A 116 -8.62 -10.82 10.56
CA PHE A 116 -9.46 -10.56 11.71
C PHE A 116 -10.31 -9.32 11.45
N ASN A 117 -11.63 -9.50 11.33
CA ASN A 117 -12.55 -8.38 11.15
C ASN A 117 -12.80 -7.69 12.49
N MET A 118 -12.63 -6.37 12.55
CA MET A 118 -12.75 -5.58 13.78
C MET A 118 -14.14 -4.96 13.96
N ARG A 119 -15.13 -5.30 13.12
CA ARG A 119 -16.51 -4.89 13.40
C ARG A 119 -16.94 -5.50 14.72
N ALA A 120 -17.37 -4.64 15.65
CA ALA A 120 -17.87 -5.04 16.94
C ALA A 120 -18.95 -6.11 16.76
N ALA A 121 -18.78 -7.24 17.46
CA ALA A 121 -19.90 -8.12 17.76
C ALA A 121 -21.02 -7.21 18.29
N THR A 122 -22.12 -7.15 17.55
CA THR A 122 -23.29 -6.40 17.95
C THR A 122 -23.79 -7.09 19.20
N THR A 123 -23.41 -6.55 20.36
CA THR A 123 -23.89 -7.01 21.67
C THR A 123 -25.29 -6.45 21.90
#